data_AF-B3T3X5-F1
#
_entry.id   AF-B3T3X5-F1
#
_cell.length_a   1.000
_cell.length_b   1.000
_cell.length_c   1.000
_cell.angle_alpha   90.00
_cell.angle_beta   90.00
_cell.angle_gamma   90.00
#
_symmetry.space_group_name_H-M   'P 1'
#
loop_
_entity.id
_entity.type
_entity.pdbx_description
1 polymer ?
#
loop_
_entity_poly.entity_id
_entity_poly.type
_entity_poly.pdbx_seq_one_letter_code
_entity_poly.pdbx_strand_id
1 'polypeptide(L)'
;MFAMKFWLVTILALLVLLPSFMLHTSFAEKGTFVNEVKFIQYLDENTALEEVRNGNLDIYYFRVSSDRIETEKDREGIQVFESTGGSYSMLVNPSISETFNPFSIT
;
A
#
# COMPACT_ATOMS: atom_id res chain seq x y z
N MET A 1 -27.64 22.84 -43.63
CA MET A 1 -26.37 22.08 -43.61
C MET A 1 -25.44 22.47 -42.45
N PHE A 2 -25.26 23.77 -42.15
CA PHE A 2 -24.43 24.25 -41.04
C PHE A 2 -24.87 23.80 -39.63
N ALA A 3 -26.18 23.85 -39.34
CA ALA A 3 -26.70 23.47 -38.01
C ALA A 3 -26.46 21.99 -37.67
N MET A 4 -26.75 21.07 -38.59
CA MET A 4 -26.51 19.63 -38.40
C MET A 4 -25.03 19.32 -38.16
N LYS A 5 -24.14 20.00 -38.89
CA LYS A 5 -22.68 19.83 -38.74
C LYS A 5 -22.16 20.38 -37.41
N PHE A 6 -22.73 21.50 -36.94
CA PHE A 6 -22.43 22.07 -35.62
C PHE A 6 -22.84 21.10 -34.50
N TRP A 7 -24.07 20.60 -34.52
CA TRP A 7 -24.56 19.63 -33.53
C TRP A 7 -23.76 18.32 -33.53
N LEU A 8 -23.37 17.83 -34.71
CA LEU A 8 -22.53 16.64 -34.83
C LEU A 8 -21.15 16.84 -34.17
N VAL A 9 -20.53 18.01 -34.38
CA VAL A 9 -19.24 18.35 -33.76
C VAL A 9 -19.38 18.48 -32.25
N THR A 10 -20.47 19.07 -31.76
CA THR A 10 -20.72 19.20 -30.32
C THR A 10 -20.92 17.84 -29.67
N ILE A 11 -21.67 16.93 -30.30
CA ILE A 11 -21.87 15.55 -29.80
C ILE A 11 -20.54 14.80 -29.78
N LEU A 12 -19.74 14.92 -30.85
CA LEU A 12 -18.42 14.29 -30.93
C LEU A 12 -17.48 14.80 -29.82
N ALA A 13 -17.47 16.12 -29.59
CA ALA A 13 -16.67 16.71 -28.53
C ALA A 13 -17.11 16.21 -27.15
N LEU A 14 -18.42 16.08 -26.90
CA LEU A 14 -18.94 15.55 -25.65
C LEU A 14 -18.51 14.09 -25.44
N LEU A 15 -18.58 13.27 -26.50
CA LEU A 15 -18.23 11.85 -26.46
C LEU A 15 -16.73 11.62 -26.19
N VAL A 16 -15.87 12.54 -26.62
CA VAL A 16 -14.42 12.50 -26.36
C VAL A 16 -14.08 13.02 -24.96
N LEU A 17 -14.82 14.00 -24.43
CA LEU A 17 -14.50 14.67 -23.16
C LEU A 17 -15.13 14.02 -21.93
N LEU A 18 -16.31 13.41 -22.07
CA LEU A 18 -17.01 12.71 -20.98
C LEU A 18 -16.23 11.54 -20.36
N PRO A 19 -15.53 10.68 -21.13
CA PRO A 19 -14.74 9.58 -20.56
C PRO A 19 -13.62 10.09 -19.66
N SER A 20 -12.99 11.22 -20.01
CA SER A 20 -11.91 11.83 -19.24
C SER A 20 -12.34 12.32 -17.86
N PHE A 21 -13.62 12.67 -17.71
CA PHE A 21 -14.21 13.17 -16.46
C PHE A 21 -14.85 12.05 -15.63
N MET A 22 -15.27 10.95 -16.27
CA MET A 22 -16.01 9.84 -15.63
C MET A 22 -15.17 8.59 -15.41
N LEU A 23 -14.05 8.44 -16.13
CA LEU A 23 -13.03 7.44 -15.82
C LEU A 23 -12.15 8.02 -14.72
N HIS A 24 -12.56 7.80 -13.46
CA HIS A 24 -11.59 7.67 -12.38
C HIS A 24 -10.72 6.45 -12.73
N THR A 25 -9.72 6.67 -13.58
CA THR A 25 -8.62 5.72 -13.71
C THR A 25 -7.98 5.67 -12.34
N SER A 26 -8.31 4.63 -11.57
CA SER A 26 -7.49 4.22 -10.44
C SER A 26 -6.18 3.75 -11.03
N PHE A 27 -5.30 4.71 -11.33
CA PHE A 27 -3.90 4.41 -11.49
C PHE A 27 -3.50 3.85 -10.14
N ALA A 28 -3.19 2.55 -10.11
CA ALA A 28 -2.42 2.01 -9.01
C ALA A 28 -1.17 2.89 -8.93
N GLU A 29 -1.13 3.75 -7.92
CA GLU A 29 0.01 4.59 -7.61
C GLU A 29 1.25 3.71 -7.67
N LYS A 30 2.32 4.20 -8.32
CA LYS A 30 3.55 3.43 -8.56
C LYS A 30 3.92 2.71 -7.27
N GLY A 31 3.76 1.38 -7.26
CA GLY A 31 3.94 0.59 -6.04
C GLY A 31 5.33 0.82 -5.46
N THR A 32 5.44 0.79 -4.13
CA THR A 32 6.74 0.79 -3.46
C THR A 32 7.43 -0.54 -3.75
N PHE A 33 8.40 -0.52 -4.66
CA PHE A 33 9.22 -1.69 -4.98
C PHE A 33 10.42 -1.73 -4.02
N VAL A 34 10.57 -2.84 -3.31
CA VAL A 34 11.77 -3.15 -2.51
C VAL A 34 12.59 -4.22 -3.22
N ASN A 35 13.91 -4.10 -3.16
CA ASN A 35 14.81 -5.09 -3.78
C ASN A 35 14.93 -6.37 -2.94
N GLU A 36 14.85 -6.24 -1.61
CA GLU A 36 15.01 -7.33 -0.66
C GLU A 36 14.12 -7.07 0.57
N VAL A 37 13.56 -8.14 1.13
CA VAL A 37 12.86 -8.11 2.42
C VAL A 37 13.53 -9.13 3.34
N LYS A 38 13.97 -8.68 4.52
CA LYS A 38 14.55 -9.55 5.55
C LYS A 38 13.59 -9.65 6.72
N PHE A 39 13.26 -10.89 7.11
CA PHE A 39 12.44 -11.16 8.27
C PHE A 39 13.35 -11.35 9.48
N ILE A 40 13.26 -10.43 10.44
CA ILE A 40 14.04 -10.48 11.69
C ILE A 40 13.06 -10.79 12.82
N GLN A 41 13.35 -11.84 13.59
CA GLN A 41 12.53 -12.24 14.72
C GLN A 41 13.06 -11.62 16.01
N TYR A 42 12.19 -10.91 16.70
CA TYR A 42 12.37 -10.49 18.09
C TYR A 42 11.36 -11.22 18.97
N LEU A 43 11.80 -11.68 20.14
CA LEU A 43 10.92 -12.34 21.11
C LEU A 43 10.17 -11.34 21.99
N ASP A 44 10.71 -10.13 22.14
CA ASP A 44 10.16 -9.07 22.96
C ASP A 44 9.66 -7.90 22.09
N GLU A 45 8.41 -7.51 22.32
CA GLU A 45 7.75 -6.44 21.56
C GLU A 45 8.40 -5.07 21.80
N ASN A 46 8.89 -4.78 23.01
CA ASN A 46 9.52 -3.48 23.30
C ASN A 46 10.76 -3.30 22.44
N THR A 47 11.60 -4.34 22.39
CA THR A 47 12.82 -4.37 21.60
C THR A 47 12.49 -4.14 20.13
N ALA A 48 11.51 -4.85 19.58
CA ALA A 48 11.11 -4.69 18.18
C ALA A 48 10.64 -3.25 17.87
N LEU A 49 9.83 -2.65 18.74
CA LEU A 49 9.32 -1.29 18.54
C LEU A 49 10.43 -0.24 18.64
N GLU A 50 11.37 -0.42 19.55
CA GLU A 50 12.52 0.48 19.72
C GLU A 50 13.49 0.40 18.55
N GLU A 51 13.69 -0.79 17.97
CA GLU A 51 14.48 -0.96 16.75
C GLU A 51 13.84 -0.26 15.54
N VAL A 52 12.50 -0.18 15.46
CA VAL A 52 11.81 0.65 14.45
C VAL A 52 12.07 2.12 14.69
N ARG A 53 11.94 2.58 15.95
CA ARG A 53 12.16 3.98 16.33
C ARG A 53 13.59 4.43 16.03
N ASN A 54 14.56 3.54 16.21
CA ASN A 54 15.97 3.79 15.92
C ASN A 54 16.33 3.64 14.43
N GLY A 55 15.39 3.21 13.58
CA GLY A 55 15.61 3.02 12.14
C GLY A 55 16.40 1.75 11.78
N ASN A 56 16.56 0.81 12.71
CA ASN A 56 17.18 -0.50 12.46
C ASN A 56 16.18 -1.49 11.84
N LEU A 57 14.87 -1.26 12.04
CA LEU A 57 13.78 -1.96 11.38
C LEU A 57 12.90 -0.98 10.61
N ASP A 58 12.62 -1.26 9.35
CA ASP A 58 11.74 -0.41 8.54
C ASP A 58 10.26 -0.58 8.93
N ILE A 59 9.84 -1.79 9.29
CA ILE A 59 8.44 -2.15 9.54
C ILE A 59 8.32 -3.14 10.68
N TYR A 60 7.45 -2.85 11.65
CA TYR A 60 6.90 -3.82 12.60
C TYR A 60 5.45 -4.14 12.22
N TYR A 61 5.23 -5.33 11.65
CA TYR A 61 3.91 -5.77 11.17
C TYR A 61 3.29 -6.81 12.10
N PHE A 62 2.84 -6.36 13.27
CA PHE A 62 2.09 -7.17 14.23
C PHE A 62 1.21 -6.28 15.10
N ARG A 63 0.40 -6.89 15.97
CA ARG A 63 -0.38 -6.14 16.95
C ARG A 63 0.59 -5.44 17.92
N VAL A 64 0.28 -4.20 18.25
CA VAL A 64 0.95 -3.41 19.30
C VAL A 64 -0.10 -3.10 20.36
N SER A 65 0.28 -3.20 21.63
CA SER A 65 -0.62 -2.82 22.72
C SER A 65 -0.90 -1.31 22.71
N SER A 66 -2.16 -0.92 22.92
CA SER A 66 -2.61 0.47 22.75
C SER A 66 -1.88 1.46 23.66
N ASP A 67 -1.53 1.06 24.88
CA ASP A 67 -0.78 1.85 25.87
C ASP A 67 0.61 2.26 25.39
N ARG A 68 1.18 1.55 24.41
CA ARG A 68 2.52 1.83 23.87
C ARG A 68 2.52 2.84 22.73
N ILE A 69 1.36 3.19 22.24
CA ILE A 69 1.16 4.10 21.11
C ILE A 69 -0.01 5.04 21.40
N GLU A 70 -0.33 5.31 22.67
CA GLU A 70 -1.51 6.08 23.04
C GLU A 70 -1.29 7.58 22.82
N THR A 71 -0.13 8.08 23.25
CA THR A 71 0.17 9.52 23.19
C THR A 71 1.05 9.87 22.00
N GLU A 72 1.07 11.16 21.64
CA GLU A 72 1.99 11.70 20.63
C GLU A 72 3.46 11.45 20.99
N LYS A 73 3.79 11.47 22.29
CA LYS A 73 5.14 11.18 22.76
C LYS A 73 5.52 9.71 22.53
N ASP A 74 4.59 8.79 22.76
CA ASP A 74 4.85 7.36 22.56
C ASP A 74 5.05 7.02 21.07
N ARG A 75 4.50 7.86 20.19
CA ARG A 75 4.63 7.76 18.73
C ARG A 75 5.84 8.54 18.17
N GLU A 76 6.63 9.20 19.01
CA GLU A 76 7.75 10.03 18.53
C GLU A 76 8.82 9.19 17.80
N GLY A 77 9.03 9.46 16.51
CA GLY A 77 10.02 8.70 15.71
C GLY A 77 9.49 7.40 15.10
N ILE A 78 8.19 7.12 15.21
CA ILE A 78 7.52 6.02 14.49
C ILE A 78 6.25 6.52 13.80
N GLN A 79 5.89 5.91 12.67
CA GLN A 79 4.61 6.12 12.04
C GLN A 79 3.69 4.93 12.32
N VAL A 80 2.50 5.20 12.84
CA VAL A 80 1.52 4.17 13.18
C VAL A 80 0.37 4.20 12.19
N PHE A 81 0.02 3.03 11.66
CA PHE A 81 -1.14 2.85 10.78
C PHE A 81 -2.15 1.93 11.47
N GLU A 82 -3.33 2.46 11.75
CA GLU A 82 -4.41 1.69 12.36
C GLU A 82 -5.19 0.88 11.31
N SER A 83 -5.55 -0.35 11.64
CA SER A 83 -6.46 -1.18 10.86
C SER A 83 -7.60 -1.66 11.74
N THR A 84 -8.83 -1.53 11.24
CA THR A 84 -10.03 -2.11 11.87
C THR A 84 -10.23 -3.58 11.51
N GLY A 85 -9.34 -4.16 10.71
CA GLY A 85 -9.39 -5.55 10.29
C GLY A 85 -9.06 -6.52 11.44
N GLY A 86 -9.87 -7.57 11.58
CA GLY A 86 -9.62 -8.63 12.57
C GLY A 86 -8.43 -9.54 12.26
N SER A 87 -7.87 -9.45 11.05
CA SER A 87 -6.69 -10.19 10.60
C SER A 87 -5.75 -9.30 9.79
N TYR A 88 -4.46 -9.62 9.89
CA TYR A 88 -3.37 -9.03 9.13
C TYR A 88 -2.74 -10.14 8.31
N SER A 89 -2.59 -9.94 7.00
CA SER A 89 -1.92 -10.88 6.13
C SER A 89 -1.18 -10.14 5.02
N MET A 90 -0.04 -10.69 4.62
CA MET A 90 0.70 -10.25 3.45
C MET A 90 0.43 -11.24 2.31
N LEU A 91 -0.05 -10.73 1.18
CA LEU A 91 -0.15 -11.52 -0.04
C LEU A 91 1.18 -11.42 -0.79
N VAL A 92 1.91 -12.53 -0.82
CA VAL A 92 3.17 -12.67 -1.54
C VAL A 92 2.94 -13.51 -2.79
N ASN A 93 3.64 -13.19 -3.88
CA ASN A 93 3.51 -13.95 -5.14
C ASN A 93 4.25 -15.29 -5.03
N PRO A 94 3.56 -16.44 -5.04
CA PRO A 94 4.18 -17.76 -4.93
C PRO A 94 4.65 -18.31 -6.30
N SER A 95 4.78 -17.45 -7.33
CA SER A 95 5.14 -17.87 -8.68
C SER A 95 6.39 -18.75 -8.71
N ILE A 96 6.36 -19.75 -9.60
CA ILE A 96 7.51 -20.60 -9.90
C ILE A 96 8.63 -19.70 -10.43
N SER A 97 9.81 -19.79 -9.82
CA SER A 97 11.02 -19.08 -10.22
C SER A 97 12.11 -20.10 -10.55
N GLU A 98 13.04 -19.73 -11.44
CA GLU A 98 14.26 -20.53 -11.67
C GLU A 98 15.18 -20.54 -10.43
N THR A 99 14.98 -19.61 -9.51
CA THR A 99 15.66 -19.52 -8.21
C THR A 99 14.71 -19.90 -7.07
N PHE A 100 15.25 -20.30 -5.91
CA PHE A 100 14.47 -20.62 -4.70
C PHE A 100 13.48 -19.50 -4.35
N ASN A 101 12.19 -19.84 -4.23
CA ASN A 101 11.14 -18.95 -3.75
C ASN A 101 10.68 -19.45 -2.37
N PRO A 102 10.96 -18.73 -1.26
CA PRO A 102 10.54 -19.17 0.08
C PRO A 102 9.02 -19.17 0.28
N PHE A 103 8.26 -18.63 -0.67
CA PHE A 103 6.80 -18.54 -0.63
C PHE A 103 6.10 -19.50 -1.60
N SER A 104 6.84 -20.29 -2.40
CA SER A 104 6.22 -21.35 -3.20
C SER A 104 5.90 -22.55 -2.31
N ILE A 105 4.63 -22.92 -2.22
CA ILE A 105 4.20 -24.15 -1.54
C ILE A 105 4.65 -25.32 -2.41
N THR A 106 5.48 -26.22 -1.86
CA THR A 106 5.90 -27.47 -2.53
C THR A 106 4.85 -28.55 -2.34
#